data_AF-A0A383B350-F1
#
_entry.id   AF-A0A383B350-F1
#
_cell.length_a   1.000
_cell.length_b   1.000
_cell.length_c   1.000
_cell.angle_alpha   90.00
_cell.angle_beta   90.00
_cell.angle_gamma   90.00
#
_symmetry.space_group_name_H-M   'P 1'
#
loop_
_entity.id
_entity.type
_entity.pdbx_description
1 polymer ?
#
loop_
_entity_poly.entity_id
_entity_poly.type
_entity_poly.pdbx_seq_one_letter_code
_entity_poly.pdbx_strand_id
1 'polypeptide(L)'
;EKAWQGSLALPKGYVTGAAGAGDAFCAGVLYGIHEGWELERCLLTGTCAATASLSDPTCTNGVKSLDECLALAEQFGVGEDEA
;
A
#
# COMPACT_ATOMS: atom_id res chain seq x y z
N GLU A 1 6.69 16.50 -10.96
CA GLU A 1 6.39 17.25 -9.71
C GLU A 1 7.27 16.76 -8.57
N LYS A 2 7.07 17.28 -7.35
CA LYS A 2 7.53 16.64 -6.10
C LYS A 2 6.29 16.19 -5.34
N ALA A 3 6.20 14.90 -5.05
CA ALA A 3 5.13 14.32 -4.24
C ALA A 3 5.75 13.52 -3.09
N TRP A 4 5.05 13.50 -1.95
CA TRP A 4 5.45 12.74 -0.77
C TRP A 4 4.25 11.94 -0.28
N GLN A 5 4.45 10.64 -0.06
CA GLN A 5 3.44 9.74 0.47
C GLN A 5 4.03 9.00 1.67
N GLY A 6 3.41 9.17 2.85
CA GLY A 6 3.78 8.45 4.07
C GLY A 6 3.18 7.05 4.14
N SER A 7 3.56 6.29 5.18
CA SER A 7 2.93 5.02 5.55
C SER A 7 1.50 5.23 6.03
N LEU A 8 0.67 4.19 5.90
CA LEU A 8 -0.62 4.16 6.57
C LEU A 8 -0.43 3.87 8.06
N ALA A 9 -1.29 4.41 8.92
CA ALA A 9 -1.22 4.18 10.37
C ALA A 9 -1.82 2.81 10.73
N LEU A 10 -0.99 1.77 10.80
CA LEU A 10 -1.48 0.40 10.95
C LEU A 10 -1.75 0.05 12.43
N PRO A 11 -2.84 -0.69 12.72
CA PRO A 11 -3.10 -1.13 14.07
C PRO A 11 -2.11 -2.21 14.49
N LYS A 12 -1.89 -2.32 15.81
CA LYS A 12 -0.97 -3.31 16.38
C LYS A 12 -1.32 -4.73 15.93
N GLY A 13 -0.34 -5.45 15.41
CA GLY A 13 -0.50 -6.84 14.96
C GLY A 13 -1.06 -7.01 13.55
N TYR A 14 -1.28 -5.91 12.81
CA TYR A 14 -1.68 -5.96 11.40
C TYR A 14 -0.58 -6.56 10.52
N VAL A 15 0.68 -6.22 10.78
CA VAL A 15 1.83 -6.74 10.03
C VAL A 15 2.10 -8.18 10.46
N THR A 16 1.68 -9.14 9.64
CA THR A 16 1.90 -10.58 9.88
C THR A 16 3.08 -11.13 9.06
N GLY A 17 3.49 -10.42 8.00
CA GLY A 17 4.71 -10.66 7.24
C GLY A 17 5.08 -9.46 6.37
N ALA A 18 6.38 -9.29 6.08
CA ALA A 18 6.89 -8.18 5.25
C ALA A 18 7.39 -8.64 3.87
N ALA A 19 7.38 -9.94 3.61
CA ALA A 19 7.83 -10.48 2.34
C ALA A 19 6.89 -10.02 1.21
N GLY A 20 7.43 -9.49 0.12
CA GLY A 20 6.66 -9.04 -1.05
C GLY A 20 6.05 -7.63 -0.93
N ALA A 21 6.12 -6.95 0.23
CA ALA A 21 5.55 -5.60 0.38
C ALA A 21 6.18 -4.58 -0.58
N GLY A 22 7.49 -4.68 -0.82
CA GLY A 22 8.19 -3.82 -1.79
C GLY A 22 7.82 -4.12 -3.25
N ASP A 23 7.59 -5.39 -3.58
CA ASP A 23 7.12 -5.79 -4.91
C ASP A 23 5.70 -5.30 -5.16
N ALA A 24 4.82 -5.42 -4.15
CA ALA A 24 3.46 -4.89 -4.19
C ALA A 24 3.45 -3.36 -4.33
N PHE A 25 4.31 -2.65 -3.59
CA PHE A 25 4.49 -1.21 -3.75
C PHE A 25 4.88 -0.85 -5.20
N CYS A 26 5.91 -1.51 -5.72
CA CYS A 26 6.42 -1.26 -7.07
C CYS A 26 5.33 -1.53 -8.12
N ALA A 27 4.61 -2.65 -8.00
CA ALA A 27 3.52 -3.00 -8.89
C ALA A 27 2.38 -1.95 -8.87
N GLY A 28 1.98 -1.47 -7.69
CA GLY A 28 0.96 -0.44 -7.55
C GLY A 28 1.37 0.90 -8.18
N VAL A 29 2.63 1.32 -7.99
CA VAL A 29 3.15 2.54 -8.64
C VAL A 29 3.21 2.38 -10.15
N LEU A 30 3.74 1.25 -10.65
CA LEU A 30 3.82 0.98 -12.09
C LEU A 30 2.43 0.91 -12.74
N TYR A 31 1.45 0.37 -12.03
CA TYR A 31 0.05 0.36 -12.47
C TYR A 31 -0.49 1.80 -12.62
N GLY A 32 -0.30 2.67 -11.62
CA GLY A 32 -0.74 4.06 -11.74
C GLY A 32 -0.05 4.83 -12.88
N ILE A 33 1.24 4.57 -13.10
CA ILE A 33 1.98 5.14 -14.24
C ILE A 33 1.40 4.65 -15.56
N HIS A 34 1.07 3.36 -15.67
CA HIS A 34 0.45 2.78 -16.86
C HIS A 34 -0.90 3.44 -17.18
N GLU A 35 -1.70 3.73 -16.16
CA GLU A 35 -3.00 4.40 -16.30
C GLU A 35 -2.89 5.93 -16.51
N GLY A 36 -1.67 6.48 -16.54
CA GLY A 36 -1.43 7.90 -16.74
C GLY A 36 -1.86 8.78 -15.57
N TRP A 37 -1.80 8.27 -14.35
CA TRP A 37 -2.16 9.04 -13.15
C TRP A 37 -1.05 9.99 -12.69
N GLU A 38 -1.46 11.01 -11.94
CA GLU A 38 -0.54 11.90 -11.22
C GLU A 38 0.31 11.14 -10.20
N LEU A 39 1.54 11.61 -9.96
CA LEU A 39 2.51 10.91 -9.13
C LEU A 39 2.00 10.61 -7.71
N GLU A 40 1.21 11.52 -7.12
CA GLU A 40 0.60 11.33 -5.80
C GLU A 40 -0.31 10.11 -5.76
N ARG A 41 -1.16 9.91 -6.77
CA ARG A 41 -2.06 8.75 -6.85
C ARG A 41 -1.29 7.47 -7.09
N CYS A 42 -0.23 7.51 -7.90
CA CYS A 42 0.66 6.36 -8.10
C CYS A 42 1.31 5.91 -6.79
N LEU A 43 1.84 6.86 -6.01
CA LEU A 43 2.46 6.59 -4.71
C LEU A 43 1.43 6.07 -3.70
N LEU A 44 0.25 6.68 -3.61
CA LEU A 44 -0.83 6.20 -2.74
C LEU A 44 -1.23 4.76 -3.07
N THR A 45 -1.36 4.45 -4.37
CA THR A 45 -1.70 3.10 -4.84
C THR A 45 -0.63 2.09 -4.46
N GLY A 46 0.65 2.43 -4.63
CA GLY A 46 1.78 1.61 -4.18
C GLY A 46 1.74 1.37 -2.67
N THR A 47 1.56 2.42 -1.87
CA THR A 47 1.47 2.30 -0.41
C THR A 47 0.33 1.39 0.00
N CYS A 48 -0.85 1.55 -0.60
CA CYS A 48 -2.02 0.71 -0.34
C CYS A 48 -1.78 -0.76 -0.68
N ALA A 49 -1.17 -1.04 -1.84
CA ALA A 49 -0.84 -2.41 -2.25
C ALA A 49 0.19 -3.06 -1.30
N ALA A 50 1.19 -2.28 -0.86
CA ALA A 50 2.15 -2.72 0.15
C ALA A 50 1.45 -3.05 1.48
N THR A 51 0.58 -2.15 1.97
CA THR A 51 -0.20 -2.38 3.18
C THR A 51 -1.09 -3.61 3.08
N ALA A 52 -1.72 -3.87 1.93
CA ALA A 52 -2.49 -5.10 1.73
C ALA A 52 -1.58 -6.34 1.89
N SER A 53 -0.41 -6.33 1.27
CA SER A 53 0.57 -7.42 1.37
C SER A 53 1.04 -7.70 2.79
N LEU A 54 1.12 -6.68 3.67
CA LEU A 54 1.57 -6.84 5.06
C LEU A 54 0.61 -7.66 5.94
N SER A 55 -0.65 -7.82 5.50
CA SER A 55 -1.70 -8.51 6.26
C SER A 55 -1.56 -10.04 6.26
N ASP A 56 -0.72 -10.61 5.38
CA ASP A 56 -0.53 -12.05 5.24
C ASP A 56 0.97 -12.42 5.31
N PRO A 57 1.36 -13.54 5.94
CA PRO A 57 2.77 -13.95 6.03
C PRO A 57 3.38 -14.36 4.67
N THR A 58 2.56 -14.61 3.65
CA THR A 58 3.01 -14.98 2.31
C THR A 58 3.19 -13.76 1.40
N CYS A 59 4.01 -13.91 0.36
CA CYS A 59 4.33 -12.78 -0.53
C CYS A 59 3.17 -12.26 -1.39
N THR A 60 2.07 -13.01 -1.52
CA THR A 60 1.01 -12.70 -2.51
C THR A 60 -0.42 -12.79 -2.00
N ASN A 61 -0.71 -13.58 -0.96
CA ASN A 61 -2.11 -13.75 -0.52
C ASN A 61 -2.70 -12.50 0.16
N GLY A 62 -1.83 -11.63 0.65
CA GLY A 62 -2.21 -10.33 1.22
C GLY A 62 -2.67 -9.32 0.16
N VAL A 63 -2.17 -9.42 -1.08
CA VAL A 63 -2.55 -8.49 -2.17
C VAL A 63 -3.99 -8.76 -2.59
N LYS A 64 -4.78 -7.69 -2.70
CA LYS A 64 -6.21 -7.71 -3.01
C LYS A 64 -6.50 -7.00 -4.33
N SER A 65 -7.78 -6.88 -4.69
CA SER A 65 -8.15 -6.00 -5.80
C SER A 65 -7.69 -4.56 -5.54
N LEU A 66 -7.55 -3.77 -6.60
CA LEU A 66 -7.14 -2.37 -6.49
C LEU A 66 -8.06 -1.57 -5.56
N ASP A 67 -9.38 -1.74 -5.69
CA ASP A 67 -10.38 -1.02 -4.89
C ASP A 67 -10.24 -1.37 -3.40
N GLU A 68 -10.03 -2.65 -3.08
CA GLU A 68 -9.77 -3.10 -1.70
C GLU A 68 -8.47 -2.53 -1.15
N CYS A 69 -7.42 -2.44 -1.96
CA CYS A 69 -6.17 -1.82 -1.54
C CYS A 69 -6.39 -0.33 -1.24
N LEU A 70 -7.02 0.41 -2.16
CA LEU A 70 -7.25 1.85 -2.01
C LEU A 70 -8.14 2.18 -0.80
N ALA A 71 -9.10 1.30 -0.47
CA ALA A 71 -9.93 1.45 0.72
C ALA A 71 -9.11 1.45 2.03
N LEU A 72 -7.91 0.87 2.05
CA LEU A 72 -7.03 0.87 3.22
C LEU A 72 -6.56 2.27 3.59
N ALA A 73 -6.40 3.17 2.60
CA ALA A 73 -6.06 4.56 2.88
C ALA A 73 -7.15 5.29 3.66
N GLU A 74 -8.42 5.01 3.34
CA GLU A 74 -9.56 5.55 4.09
C GLU A 74 -9.70 4.89 5.46
N GLN A 75 -9.42 3.59 5.53
CA GLN A 75 -9.53 2.81 6.76
C GLN A 75 -8.51 3.22 7.82
N PHE A 76 -7.25 3.42 7.43
CA PHE A 76 -6.14 3.63 8.37
C PHE A 76 -5.64 5.08 8.39
N GLY A 77 -5.82 5.84 7.31
CA GLY A 77 -5.21 7.15 7.16
C GLY A 77 -3.68 7.08 7.08
N VAL A 78 -3.03 8.21 6.80
CA VAL A 78 -1.56 8.32 6.75
C VAL A 78 -1.04 8.71 8.13
N GLY A 79 -0.07 7.98 8.65
CA GLY A 79 0.48 8.24 9.98
C GLY A 79 1.47 7.18 10.47
N GLU A 80 1.78 7.24 11.77
CA GLU A 80 2.63 6.27 12.46
C GLU A 80 1.81 5.05 12.92
N ASP A 81 2.44 3.89 12.91
CA ASP A 81 1.82 2.63 13.38
C ASP A 81 1.55 2.66 14.89
N GLU A 82 0.49 1.96 15.32
CA GLU A 82 0.25 1.74 16.74
C GLU A 82 1.28 0.76 17.33
N ALA A 83 1.99 1.19 18.37
CA ALA A 83 3.06 0.43 19.04
C ALA A 83 2.59 -0.83 19.79
#